data_AF-A0AAV5SFL4-F1
#
_entry.id   AF-A0AAV5SFL4-F1
#
_cell.length_a   1.000
_cell.length_b   1.000
_cell.length_c   1.000
_cell.angle_alpha   90.00
_cell.angle_beta   90.00
_cell.angle_gamma   90.00
#
_symmetry.space_group_name_H-M   'P 1'
#
loop_
_entity.id
_entity.type
_entity.pdbx_description
1 polymer ?
#
loop_
_entity_poly.entity_id
_entity_poly.type
_entity_poly.pdbx_seq_one_letter_code
_entity_poly.pdbx_strand_id
1 'polypeptide(L)'
;ESPAEEVKPRRTPKQFFVKYFLAGQKTKEDEVETGMHSSFDHFVARHRKAIGILVPMVFVQTLYWLLAYENGFWRLFATRYEMSLVMMFGATVGGATAEGSGAIAFPVLTLAFKVPATTARDFAFMSQTIGMNSAAVTVLLMGILVEKHTLVLASIGGSLGTIVCLEFLDHRIDPDMKKMIFVSVFFSFAIALFILNWDKKRVTFDKIQNIDLKKAILLLVVGFVGGLLSGISGSGLDVFAFSVITLLFRVNEKVATPTTVSLAGINSAVGFFWRHQMQHAIQPLAWEYWAVCVPVVSIFAPLGSFFSSHFHRQTLAIFIYILETVAIVSAFAIIRPDLVLTIISISIIIVAFLFYYSLALFGRQFISLDHI
;
A
#
# COMPACT_ATOMS: atom_id res chain seq x y z
N GLU A 1 5.11 18.93 48.71
CA GLU A 1 4.95 17.49 48.46
C GLU A 1 4.89 17.26 46.95
N SER A 2 5.83 16.49 46.40
CA SER A 2 5.88 16.12 44.98
C SER A 2 4.90 14.98 44.73
N PRO A 3 4.10 14.97 43.64
CA PRO A 3 3.26 13.82 43.33
C PRO A 3 4.15 12.68 42.83
N ALA A 4 4.06 11.53 43.50
CA ALA A 4 4.78 10.31 43.18
C ALA A 4 4.51 9.87 41.72
N GLU A 5 5.58 9.61 40.97
CA GLU A 5 5.52 8.93 39.69
C GLU A 5 4.96 7.51 39.87
N GLU A 6 3.75 7.27 39.36
CA GLU A 6 3.20 5.92 39.21
C GLU A 6 4.09 5.10 38.25
N VAL A 7 4.91 4.23 38.82
CA VAL A 7 5.66 3.20 38.10
C VAL A 7 4.66 2.23 37.46
N LYS A 8 4.40 2.39 36.16
CA LYS A 8 3.56 1.45 35.39
C LYS A 8 4.17 0.04 35.46
N PRO A 9 3.40 -1.00 35.87
CA PRO A 9 3.95 -2.35 36.03
C PRO A 9 4.42 -2.92 34.69
N ARG A 10 5.55 -3.64 34.70
CA ARG A 10 6.05 -4.40 33.54
C ARG A 10 4.99 -5.43 33.12
N ARG A 11 4.52 -5.31 31.87
CA ARG A 11 3.47 -6.18 31.30
C ARG A 11 3.94 -7.63 31.24
N THR A 12 3.06 -8.57 31.54
CA THR A 12 3.32 -10.01 31.43
C THR A 12 3.47 -10.44 29.96
N PRO A 13 4.19 -11.54 29.66
CA PRO A 13 4.37 -12.05 28.30
C PRO A 13 3.04 -12.35 27.59
N LYS A 14 2.01 -12.79 28.34
CA LYS A 14 0.66 -13.05 27.83
C LYS A 14 -0.09 -11.76 27.49
N GLN A 15 0.02 -10.71 28.31
CA GLN A 15 -0.54 -9.38 28.01
C GLN A 15 0.22 -8.68 26.87
N PHE A 16 1.52 -8.94 26.74
CA PHE A 16 2.31 -8.58 25.56
C PHE A 16 1.80 -9.35 24.34
N PHE A 17 1.61 -10.66 24.41
CA PHE A 17 1.11 -11.44 23.29
C PHE A 17 -0.30 -11.00 22.87
N VAL A 18 -1.23 -10.81 23.79
CA VAL A 18 -2.60 -10.34 23.48
C VAL A 18 -2.60 -8.92 22.90
N LYS A 19 -1.77 -8.02 23.44
CA LYS A 19 -1.64 -6.66 22.89
C LYS A 19 -0.97 -6.62 21.51
N TYR A 20 -0.05 -7.54 21.23
CA TYR A 20 0.77 -7.54 20.02
C TYR A 20 0.29 -8.52 18.93
N PHE A 21 -0.58 -9.48 19.25
CA PHE A 21 -1.09 -10.52 18.34
C PHE A 21 -2.62 -10.54 18.18
N LEU A 22 -3.39 -9.87 19.04
CA LEU A 22 -4.88 -9.93 19.07
C LEU A 22 -5.57 -8.56 18.95
N ALA A 23 -4.84 -7.45 18.94
CA ALA A 23 -5.41 -6.12 18.80
C ALA A 23 -5.64 -5.79 17.32
N GLY A 24 -6.66 -6.39 16.71
CA GLY A 24 -6.97 -6.24 15.28
C GLY A 24 -7.48 -4.88 14.82
N GLN A 25 -7.69 -4.76 13.50
CA GLN A 25 -8.21 -3.56 12.85
C GLN A 25 -9.56 -3.17 13.46
N LYS A 26 -9.86 -1.86 13.50
CA LYS A 26 -11.15 -1.39 14.01
C LYS A 26 -12.24 -1.77 13.01
N THR A 27 -13.06 -2.75 13.40
CA THR A 27 -14.26 -3.15 12.68
C THR A 27 -15.42 -2.26 13.15
N LYS A 28 -16.45 -2.08 12.32
CA LYS A 28 -17.72 -1.39 12.69
C LYS A 28 -18.55 -2.09 13.81
N GLU A 29 -17.92 -2.83 14.70
CA GLU A 29 -18.60 -3.71 15.68
C GLU A 29 -19.06 -3.01 16.96
N ASP A 30 -19.43 -1.71 16.89
CA ASP A 30 -20.17 -1.04 17.98
C ASP A 30 -21.59 -0.58 17.55
N GLU A 31 -22.09 -0.94 16.36
CA GLU A 31 -23.41 -0.47 15.87
C GLU A 31 -24.35 -1.54 15.27
N VAL A 32 -24.03 -2.84 15.31
CA VAL A 32 -24.90 -3.88 14.69
C VAL A 32 -25.32 -4.95 15.70
N GLU A 33 -26.06 -4.54 16.74
CA GLU A 33 -26.84 -5.48 17.57
C GLU A 33 -28.36 -5.36 17.37
N THR A 34 -28.84 -4.49 16.48
CA THR A 34 -30.28 -4.24 16.29
C THR A 34 -30.71 -4.44 14.84
N GLY A 35 -30.93 -5.69 14.43
CA GLY A 35 -31.63 -5.98 13.17
C GLY A 35 -31.39 -7.31 12.45
N MET A 36 -30.78 -8.32 13.09
CA MET A 36 -30.60 -9.63 12.42
C MET A 36 -31.90 -10.45 12.46
N HIS A 37 -32.50 -10.68 11.29
CA HIS A 37 -33.79 -11.37 11.16
C HIS A 37 -33.68 -12.80 10.62
N SER A 38 -32.54 -13.24 10.06
CA SER A 38 -32.41 -14.58 9.45
C SER A 38 -31.20 -15.40 9.96
N SER A 39 -31.32 -16.73 9.86
CA SER A 39 -30.21 -17.66 10.16
C SER A 39 -28.98 -17.46 9.26
N PHE A 40 -29.18 -16.90 8.07
CA PHE A 40 -28.10 -16.55 7.14
C PHE A 40 -27.29 -15.36 7.66
N ASP A 41 -27.95 -14.34 8.22
CA ASP A 41 -27.26 -13.16 8.77
C ASP A 41 -26.37 -13.54 9.97
N HIS A 42 -26.86 -14.44 10.83
CA HIS A 42 -26.07 -15.00 11.92
C HIS A 42 -24.86 -15.81 11.41
N PHE A 43 -25.02 -16.60 10.34
CA PHE A 43 -23.92 -17.36 9.75
C PHE A 43 -22.86 -16.44 9.14
N VAL A 44 -23.29 -15.41 8.40
CA VAL A 44 -22.42 -14.41 7.77
C VAL A 44 -21.68 -13.59 8.83
N ALA A 45 -22.34 -13.17 9.90
CA ALA A 45 -21.70 -12.47 11.01
C ALA A 45 -20.64 -13.35 11.68
N ARG A 46 -20.95 -14.63 11.93
CA ARG A 46 -20.03 -15.59 12.57
C ARG A 46 -18.78 -15.90 11.72
N HIS A 47 -18.92 -15.96 10.39
CA HIS A 47 -17.84 -16.32 9.47
C HIS A 47 -17.33 -15.15 8.63
N ARG A 48 -17.65 -13.91 9.01
CA ARG A 48 -17.39 -12.70 8.22
C ARG A 48 -15.95 -12.59 7.72
N LYS A 49 -14.97 -12.95 8.57
CA LYS A 49 -13.55 -12.92 8.21
C LYS A 49 -13.19 -13.96 7.15
N ALA A 50 -13.70 -15.18 7.29
CA ALA A 50 -13.46 -16.25 6.32
C ALA A 50 -14.14 -15.94 4.98
N ILE A 51 -15.40 -15.47 5.02
CA ILE A 51 -16.15 -15.06 3.83
C ILE A 51 -15.44 -13.92 3.11
N GLY A 52 -14.96 -12.91 3.85
CA GLY A 52 -14.25 -11.78 3.27
C GLY A 52 -13.00 -12.17 2.47
N ILE A 53 -12.25 -13.17 2.93
CA ILE A 53 -11.05 -13.67 2.25
C ILE A 53 -11.43 -14.60 1.09
N LEU A 54 -12.37 -15.52 1.32
CA LEU A 54 -12.70 -16.56 0.36
C LEU A 54 -13.46 -16.04 -0.87
N VAL A 55 -14.32 -15.03 -0.72
CA VAL A 55 -15.10 -14.48 -1.85
C VAL A 55 -14.22 -13.95 -2.99
N PRO A 56 -13.30 -12.99 -2.78
CA PRO A 56 -12.44 -12.50 -3.86
C PRO A 56 -11.49 -13.59 -4.36
N MET A 57 -10.99 -14.46 -3.47
CA MET A 57 -10.15 -15.59 -3.84
C MET A 57 -10.87 -16.53 -4.82
N VAL A 58 -12.04 -17.06 -4.44
CA VAL A 58 -12.80 -18.01 -5.27
C VAL A 58 -13.20 -17.37 -6.59
N PHE A 59 -13.64 -16.10 -6.57
CA PHE A 59 -14.01 -15.37 -7.78
C PHE A 59 -12.84 -15.28 -8.77
N VAL A 60 -11.68 -14.79 -8.33
CA VAL A 60 -10.51 -14.63 -9.20
C VAL A 60 -9.96 -15.97 -9.65
N GLN A 61 -9.87 -16.95 -8.74
CA GLN A 61 -9.36 -18.30 -9.06
C GLN A 61 -10.23 -18.98 -10.12
N THR A 62 -11.55 -18.90 -9.98
CA THR A 62 -12.48 -19.51 -10.94
C THR A 62 -12.26 -18.93 -12.34
N LEU A 63 -12.24 -17.61 -12.47
CA LEU A 63 -12.00 -16.94 -13.75
C LEU A 63 -10.61 -17.26 -14.30
N TYR A 64 -9.59 -17.22 -13.44
CA TYR A 64 -8.22 -17.50 -13.84
C TYR A 64 -8.05 -18.91 -14.39
N TRP A 65 -8.57 -19.94 -13.72
CA TRP A 65 -8.38 -21.32 -14.18
C TRP A 65 -9.16 -21.63 -15.46
N LEU A 66 -10.32 -20.99 -15.69
CA LEU A 66 -11.02 -21.06 -16.97
C LEU A 66 -10.20 -20.43 -18.10
N LEU A 67 -9.60 -19.25 -17.86
CA LEU A 67 -8.74 -18.58 -18.84
C LEU A 67 -7.42 -19.32 -19.06
N ALA A 68 -6.84 -19.89 -17.99
CA ALA A 68 -5.66 -20.74 -18.08
C ALA A 68 -5.97 -21.97 -18.93
N TYR A 69 -7.19 -22.51 -18.80
CA TYR A 69 -7.72 -23.59 -19.64
C TYR A 69 -7.62 -23.31 -21.12
N GLU A 70 -8.24 -22.22 -21.53
CA GLU A 70 -8.31 -21.85 -22.93
C GLU A 70 -6.95 -21.42 -23.50
N ASN A 71 -6.16 -20.66 -22.74
CA ASN A 71 -4.97 -19.99 -23.25
C ASN A 71 -3.65 -20.72 -22.93
N GLY A 72 -3.70 -21.84 -22.23
CA GLY A 72 -2.50 -22.63 -21.90
C GLY A 72 -1.57 -21.99 -20.88
N PHE A 73 -2.05 -21.09 -20.01
CA PHE A 73 -1.20 -20.33 -19.07
C PHE A 73 -0.43 -21.20 -18.09
N TRP A 74 -0.90 -22.42 -17.80
CA TRP A 74 -0.15 -23.39 -16.97
C TRP A 74 1.25 -23.67 -17.49
N ARG A 75 1.48 -23.59 -18.81
CA ARG A 75 2.80 -23.83 -19.40
C ARG A 75 3.82 -22.78 -18.94
N LEU A 76 3.37 -21.56 -18.64
CA LEU A 76 4.22 -20.47 -18.17
C LEU A 76 4.79 -20.74 -16.76
N PHE A 77 4.13 -21.57 -15.95
CA PHE A 77 4.70 -21.95 -14.64
C PHE A 77 6.00 -22.74 -14.78
N ALA A 78 6.21 -23.46 -15.89
CA ALA A 78 7.46 -24.18 -16.10
C ALA A 78 8.67 -23.24 -16.26
N THR A 79 8.43 -22.01 -16.73
CA THR A 79 9.50 -21.06 -17.09
C THR A 79 9.52 -19.78 -16.26
N ARG A 80 8.43 -19.46 -15.56
CA ARG A 80 8.23 -18.17 -14.86
C ARG A 80 7.82 -18.29 -13.39
N TYR A 81 7.84 -19.49 -12.79
CA TYR A 81 7.38 -19.72 -11.41
C TYR A 81 8.10 -18.87 -10.35
N GLU A 82 9.32 -18.41 -10.64
CA GLU A 82 10.10 -17.54 -9.76
C GLU A 82 9.32 -16.28 -9.38
N MET A 83 8.55 -15.71 -10.32
CA MET A 83 7.76 -14.53 -10.03
C MET A 83 6.54 -14.83 -9.15
N SER A 84 5.95 -16.03 -9.26
CA SER A 84 4.91 -16.50 -8.34
C SER A 84 5.42 -16.57 -6.91
N LEU A 85 6.65 -17.05 -6.70
CA LEU A 85 7.27 -17.09 -5.37
C LEU A 85 7.53 -15.68 -4.83
N VAL A 86 8.09 -14.78 -5.64
CA VAL A 86 8.30 -13.37 -5.26
C VAL A 86 6.98 -12.71 -4.88
N MET A 87 5.94 -12.92 -5.67
CA MET A 87 4.62 -12.33 -5.44
C MET A 87 3.84 -12.96 -4.29
N MET A 88 4.22 -14.14 -3.82
CA MET A 88 3.69 -14.66 -2.55
C MET A 88 4.04 -13.71 -1.41
N PHE A 89 5.32 -13.31 -1.32
CA PHE A 89 5.79 -12.33 -0.34
C PHE A 89 5.27 -10.93 -0.69
N GLY A 90 5.39 -10.52 -1.96
CA GLY A 90 4.92 -9.22 -2.46
C GLY A 90 3.46 -8.93 -2.14
N ALA A 91 2.56 -9.87 -2.45
CA ALA A 91 1.14 -9.72 -2.17
C ALA A 91 0.83 -9.75 -0.68
N THR A 92 1.48 -10.64 0.09
CA THR A 92 1.28 -10.71 1.54
C THR A 92 1.65 -9.40 2.22
N VAL A 93 2.83 -8.86 1.90
CA VAL A 93 3.30 -7.59 2.45
C VAL A 93 2.43 -6.45 1.97
N GLY A 94 2.15 -6.37 0.67
CA GLY A 94 1.31 -5.32 0.10
C GLY A 94 -0.12 -5.30 0.66
N GLY A 95 -0.69 -6.46 0.95
CA GLY A 95 -1.99 -6.54 1.63
C GLY A 95 -1.92 -6.18 3.12
N ALA A 96 -0.77 -6.41 3.77
CA ALA A 96 -0.57 -6.17 5.18
C ALA A 96 -0.15 -4.73 5.54
N THR A 97 0.50 -4.04 4.60
CA THR A 97 1.09 -2.70 4.76
C THR A 97 0.48 -1.69 3.78
N ALA A 98 0.92 -0.44 3.85
CA ALA A 98 0.49 0.63 2.95
C ALA A 98 1.41 0.81 1.73
N GLU A 99 2.30 -0.15 1.46
CA GLU A 99 3.30 -0.08 0.37
C GLU A 99 2.84 -0.68 -0.95
N GLY A 100 1.78 -1.49 -0.89
CA GLY A 100 1.33 -2.29 -2.01
C GLY A 100 2.34 -3.38 -2.37
N SER A 101 1.96 -4.25 -3.31
CA SER A 101 2.85 -5.35 -3.72
C SER A 101 3.99 -4.90 -4.64
N GLY A 102 3.90 -3.67 -5.17
CA GLY A 102 4.92 -3.06 -6.01
C GLY A 102 6.26 -2.84 -5.31
N ALA A 103 6.22 -2.62 -3.98
CA ALA A 103 7.40 -2.41 -3.14
C ALA A 103 8.43 -3.56 -3.23
N ILE A 104 7.95 -4.80 -3.32
CA ILE A 104 8.79 -6.00 -3.48
C ILE A 104 8.98 -6.33 -4.95
N ALA A 105 7.91 -6.27 -5.75
CA ALA A 105 7.95 -6.70 -7.14
C ALA A 105 8.93 -5.87 -7.98
N PHE A 106 8.90 -4.54 -7.84
CA PHE A 106 9.70 -3.64 -8.66
C PHE A 106 11.22 -3.80 -8.45
N PRO A 107 11.78 -3.79 -7.23
CA PRO A 107 13.22 -3.94 -7.04
C PRO A 107 13.68 -5.35 -7.41
N VAL A 108 12.88 -6.39 -7.14
CA VAL A 108 13.24 -7.75 -7.56
C VAL A 108 13.28 -7.86 -9.09
N LEU A 109 12.27 -7.36 -9.79
CA LEU A 109 12.25 -7.38 -11.26
C LEU A 109 13.40 -6.56 -11.85
N THR A 110 13.61 -5.34 -11.36
CA THR A 110 14.56 -4.40 -11.96
C THR A 110 16.01 -4.65 -11.57
N LEU A 111 16.28 -5.10 -10.35
CA LEU A 111 17.64 -5.30 -9.84
C LEU A 111 18.09 -6.76 -9.94
N ALA A 112 17.23 -7.72 -9.55
CA ALA A 112 17.60 -9.14 -9.56
C ALA A 112 17.40 -9.75 -10.95
N PHE A 113 16.23 -9.57 -11.56
CA PHE A 113 15.91 -10.14 -12.87
C PHE A 113 16.30 -9.23 -14.05
N LYS A 114 16.81 -8.03 -13.77
CA LYS A 114 17.27 -7.04 -14.76
C LYS A 114 16.22 -6.70 -15.83
N VAL A 115 14.95 -6.76 -15.44
CA VAL A 115 13.81 -6.38 -16.26
C VAL A 115 13.74 -4.85 -16.38
N PRO A 116 13.41 -4.28 -17.56
CA PRO A 116 13.26 -2.84 -17.69
C PRO A 116 12.26 -2.25 -16.70
N ALA A 117 12.57 -1.07 -16.15
CA ALA A 117 11.73 -0.38 -15.16
C ALA A 117 10.28 -0.15 -15.65
N THR A 118 10.11 0.14 -16.95
CA THR A 118 8.79 0.30 -17.56
C THR A 118 7.97 -1.00 -17.57
N THR A 119 8.63 -2.14 -17.81
CA THR A 119 7.99 -3.47 -17.76
C THR A 119 7.65 -3.86 -16.33
N ALA A 120 8.54 -3.56 -15.38
CA ALA A 120 8.30 -3.78 -13.95
C ALA A 120 7.14 -2.92 -13.42
N ARG A 121 7.05 -1.66 -13.85
CA ARG A 121 5.92 -0.76 -13.57
C ARG A 121 4.61 -1.33 -14.10
N ASP A 122 4.58 -1.74 -15.38
CA ASP A 122 3.38 -2.29 -16.00
C ASP A 122 2.93 -3.57 -15.27
N PHE A 123 3.88 -4.46 -14.97
CA PHE A 123 3.62 -5.65 -14.16
C PHE A 123 3.07 -5.29 -12.76
N ALA A 124 3.59 -4.26 -12.11
CA ALA A 124 3.09 -3.81 -10.81
C ALA A 124 1.64 -3.33 -10.91
N PHE A 125 1.28 -2.52 -11.92
CA PHE A 125 -0.12 -2.12 -12.14
C PHE A 125 -1.04 -3.32 -12.38
N MET A 126 -0.62 -4.26 -13.23
CA MET A 126 -1.40 -5.47 -13.53
C MET A 126 -1.62 -6.32 -12.27
N SER A 127 -0.54 -6.57 -11.52
CA SER A 127 -0.58 -7.41 -10.31
C SER A 127 -1.41 -6.76 -9.19
N GLN A 128 -1.27 -5.46 -8.98
CA GLN A 128 -2.03 -4.73 -7.96
C GLN A 128 -3.51 -4.63 -8.33
N THR A 129 -3.85 -4.54 -9.61
CA THR A 129 -5.25 -4.56 -10.07
C THR A 129 -5.98 -5.82 -9.61
N ILE A 130 -5.29 -6.96 -9.53
CA ILE A 130 -5.89 -8.19 -8.99
C ILE A 130 -5.71 -8.25 -7.47
N GLY A 131 -4.48 -8.13 -6.98
CA GLY A 131 -4.16 -8.34 -5.57
C GLY A 131 -4.78 -7.29 -4.64
N MET A 132 -4.53 -6.01 -4.89
CA MET A 132 -4.98 -4.93 -4.01
C MET A 132 -6.50 -4.75 -4.08
N ASN A 133 -7.15 -4.99 -5.23
CA ASN A 133 -8.61 -5.01 -5.27
C ASN A 133 -9.21 -6.23 -4.57
N SER A 134 -8.55 -7.40 -4.60
CA SER A 134 -8.97 -8.56 -3.79
C SER A 134 -8.88 -8.25 -2.29
N ALA A 135 -7.80 -7.58 -1.87
CA ALA A 135 -7.65 -7.08 -0.50
C ALA A 135 -8.70 -6.01 -0.16
N ALA A 136 -8.99 -5.06 -1.06
CA ALA A 136 -10.00 -4.04 -0.85
C ALA A 136 -11.41 -4.64 -0.71
N VAL A 137 -11.77 -5.64 -1.52
CA VAL A 137 -13.02 -6.39 -1.36
C VAL A 137 -13.06 -7.10 0.00
N THR A 138 -11.95 -7.70 0.42
CA THR A 138 -11.82 -8.33 1.75
C THR A 138 -12.08 -7.30 2.86
N VAL A 139 -11.47 -6.12 2.77
CA VAL A 139 -11.65 -4.99 3.70
C VAL A 139 -13.12 -4.57 3.77
N LEU A 140 -13.79 -4.44 2.63
CA LEU A 140 -15.20 -4.07 2.54
C LEU A 140 -16.11 -5.13 3.18
N LEU A 141 -15.93 -6.41 2.83
CA LEU A 141 -16.74 -7.52 3.34
C LEU A 141 -16.55 -7.71 4.85
N MET A 142 -15.32 -7.53 5.35
CA MET A 142 -15.03 -7.56 6.78
C MET A 142 -15.55 -6.34 7.54
N GLY A 143 -16.01 -5.28 6.86
CA GLY A 143 -16.49 -4.06 7.51
C GLY A 143 -15.39 -3.29 8.25
N ILE A 144 -14.17 -3.39 7.75
CA ILE A 144 -13.03 -2.62 8.24
C ILE A 144 -13.26 -1.15 7.87
N LEU A 145 -12.98 -0.25 8.80
CA LEU A 145 -13.15 1.19 8.57
C LEU A 145 -12.17 1.70 7.52
N VAL A 146 -12.67 2.55 6.63
CA VAL A 146 -11.89 3.27 5.60
C VAL A 146 -12.27 4.75 5.62
N GLU A 147 -11.29 5.62 5.36
CA GLU A 147 -11.50 7.06 5.28
C GLU A 147 -11.99 7.42 3.88
N LYS A 148 -13.31 7.63 3.76
CA LYS A 148 -14.00 7.76 2.47
C LYS A 148 -13.58 8.99 1.67
N HIS A 149 -13.28 10.11 2.33
CA HIS A 149 -12.96 11.36 1.63
C HIS A 149 -11.61 11.23 0.91
N THR A 150 -10.63 10.65 1.57
CA THR A 150 -9.32 10.31 1.02
C THR A 150 -9.50 9.31 -0.09
N LEU A 151 -10.29 8.25 0.12
CA LEU A 151 -10.53 7.23 -0.92
C LEU A 151 -11.06 7.86 -2.21
N VAL A 152 -12.07 8.74 -2.13
CA VAL A 152 -12.67 9.36 -3.32
C VAL A 152 -11.76 10.43 -3.92
N LEU A 153 -11.33 11.41 -3.13
CA LEU A 153 -10.60 12.57 -3.63
C LEU A 153 -9.17 12.21 -4.08
N ALA A 154 -8.47 11.38 -3.31
CA ALA A 154 -7.13 10.95 -3.70
C ALA A 154 -7.17 9.97 -4.89
N SER A 155 -8.24 9.19 -5.08
CA SER A 155 -8.40 8.39 -6.31
C SER A 155 -8.59 9.26 -7.55
N ILE A 156 -9.37 10.34 -7.47
CA ILE A 156 -9.56 11.26 -8.61
C ILE A 156 -8.22 11.92 -8.97
N GLY A 157 -7.55 12.51 -7.98
CA GLY A 157 -6.23 13.10 -8.17
C GLY A 157 -5.22 12.08 -8.69
N GLY A 158 -5.21 10.89 -8.10
CA GLY A 158 -4.34 9.77 -8.45
C GLY A 158 -4.45 9.33 -9.88
N SER A 159 -5.69 9.12 -10.33
CA SER A 159 -5.99 8.73 -11.70
C SER A 159 -5.42 9.76 -12.69
N LEU A 160 -5.67 11.05 -12.44
CA LEU A 160 -5.14 12.13 -13.25
C LEU A 160 -3.61 12.18 -13.22
N GLY A 161 -3.00 12.06 -12.04
CA GLY A 161 -1.56 12.07 -11.87
C GLY A 161 -0.88 10.90 -12.60
N THR A 162 -1.43 9.70 -12.48
CA THR A 162 -0.91 8.51 -13.19
C THR A 162 -1.01 8.71 -14.70
N ILE A 163 -2.15 9.17 -15.22
CA ILE A 163 -2.31 9.44 -16.67
C ILE A 163 -1.31 10.50 -17.14
N VAL A 164 -1.18 11.62 -16.42
CA VAL A 164 -0.24 12.69 -16.77
C VAL A 164 1.19 12.18 -16.78
N CYS A 165 1.58 11.37 -15.80
CA CYS A 165 2.92 10.80 -15.79
C CYS A 165 3.14 9.84 -16.97
N LEU A 166 2.20 8.93 -17.23
CA LEU A 166 2.31 7.94 -18.31
C LEU A 166 2.38 8.58 -19.71
N GLU A 167 1.68 9.68 -19.94
CA GLU A 167 1.69 10.38 -21.23
C GLU A 167 2.90 11.32 -21.35
N PHE A 168 3.17 12.14 -20.33
CA PHE A 168 4.06 13.30 -20.49
C PHE A 168 5.42 13.15 -19.81
N LEU A 169 5.55 12.34 -18.77
CA LEU A 169 6.78 12.26 -17.96
C LEU A 169 7.55 10.97 -18.19
N ASP A 170 6.86 9.84 -18.35
CA ASP A 170 7.48 8.52 -18.34
C ASP A 170 8.56 8.36 -19.44
N HIS A 171 8.31 8.90 -20.63
CA HIS A 171 9.24 8.84 -21.75
C HIS A 171 10.46 9.76 -21.59
N ARG A 172 10.42 10.71 -20.64
CA ARG A 172 11.48 11.70 -20.39
C ARG A 172 12.43 11.29 -19.26
N ILE A 173 12.12 10.21 -18.56
CA ILE A 173 12.89 9.74 -17.41
C ILE A 173 13.68 8.51 -17.85
N ASP A 174 15.00 8.56 -17.68
CA ASP A 174 15.86 7.43 -18.00
C ASP A 174 15.58 6.22 -17.10
N PRO A 175 15.78 4.98 -17.59
CA PRO A 175 15.48 3.77 -16.84
C PRO A 175 16.16 3.69 -15.47
N ASP A 176 17.42 4.12 -15.36
CA ASP A 176 18.14 4.11 -14.08
C ASP A 176 17.63 5.20 -13.14
N MET A 177 17.23 6.35 -13.67
CA MET A 177 16.57 7.39 -12.89
C MET A 177 15.23 6.91 -12.33
N LYS A 178 14.44 6.12 -13.09
CA LYS A 178 13.20 5.50 -12.57
C LYS A 178 13.47 4.58 -11.38
N LYS A 179 14.50 3.73 -11.48
CA LYS A 179 14.90 2.82 -10.38
C LYS A 179 15.33 3.60 -9.14
N MET A 180 16.13 4.65 -9.33
CA MET A 180 16.62 5.50 -8.24
C MET A 180 15.49 6.31 -7.58
N ILE A 181 14.58 6.89 -8.37
CA ILE A 181 13.38 7.57 -7.85
C ILE A 181 12.55 6.60 -7.00
N PHE A 182 12.32 5.38 -7.50
CA PHE A 182 11.56 4.38 -6.76
C PHE A 182 12.17 4.08 -5.38
N VAL A 183 13.45 3.68 -5.33
CA VAL A 183 14.07 3.31 -4.05
C VAL A 183 14.20 4.50 -3.11
N SER A 184 14.44 5.72 -3.61
CA SER A 184 14.48 6.93 -2.78
C SER A 184 13.11 7.29 -2.21
N VAL A 185 12.03 7.17 -2.98
CA VAL A 185 10.67 7.48 -2.53
C VAL A 185 10.21 6.48 -1.47
N PHE A 186 10.42 5.19 -1.69
CA PHE A 186 10.02 4.16 -0.74
C PHE A 186 10.91 4.17 0.53
N PHE A 187 12.21 4.44 0.40
CA PHE A 187 13.05 4.71 1.58
C PHE A 187 12.57 5.96 2.36
N SER A 188 12.11 6.99 1.66
CA SER A 188 11.51 8.17 2.31
C SER A 188 10.19 7.83 3.02
N PHE A 189 9.43 6.86 2.53
CA PHE A 189 8.26 6.32 3.22
C PHE A 189 8.65 5.60 4.52
N ALA A 190 9.72 4.81 4.52
CA ALA A 190 10.27 4.22 5.76
C ALA A 190 10.64 5.31 6.78
N ILE A 191 11.21 6.44 6.33
CA ILE A 191 11.48 7.60 7.20
C ILE A 191 10.19 8.24 7.73
N ALA A 192 9.15 8.40 6.88
CA ALA A 192 7.85 8.91 7.31
C ALA A 192 7.24 8.04 8.42
N LEU A 193 7.29 6.71 8.24
CA LEU A 193 6.88 5.74 9.25
C LEU A 193 7.72 5.81 10.52
N PHE A 194 9.02 6.06 10.41
CA PHE A 194 9.89 6.24 11.57
C PHE A 194 9.48 7.47 12.39
N ILE A 195 9.26 8.62 11.73
CA ILE A 195 8.76 9.85 12.37
C ILE A 195 7.41 9.59 13.04
N LEU A 196 6.50 8.90 12.34
CA LEU A 196 5.18 8.53 12.86
C LEU A 196 5.27 7.69 14.14
N ASN A 197 6.16 6.69 14.14
CA ASN A 197 6.34 5.76 15.26
C ASN A 197 7.12 6.37 16.45
N TRP A 198 7.85 7.46 16.22
CA TRP A 198 8.54 8.20 17.28
C TRP A 198 7.55 8.87 18.23
N ASP A 199 6.42 9.37 17.72
CA ASP A 199 5.38 10.04 18.51
C ASP A 199 4.39 9.05 19.17
N LYS A 200 4.87 8.31 20.19
CA LYS A 200 4.12 7.21 20.83
C LYS A 200 2.83 7.62 21.56
N LYS A 201 2.63 8.91 21.86
CA LYS A 201 1.46 9.43 22.62
C LYS A 201 0.47 10.20 21.73
N ARG A 202 0.62 10.11 20.41
CA ARG A 202 -0.26 10.76 19.43
C ARG A 202 -1.73 10.37 19.61
N VAL A 203 -2.60 11.38 19.72
CA VAL A 203 -4.05 11.21 19.55
C VAL A 203 -4.33 10.97 18.06
N THR A 204 -5.08 9.91 17.76
CA THR A 204 -5.44 9.51 16.39
C THR A 204 -6.94 9.48 16.22
N PHE A 205 -7.39 9.73 14.99
CA PHE A 205 -8.80 9.77 14.61
C PHE A 205 -9.11 8.71 13.56
N ASP A 206 -10.32 8.17 13.57
CA ASP A 206 -10.75 7.19 12.57
C ASP A 206 -11.25 7.85 11.27
N LYS A 207 -11.44 9.18 11.30
CA LYS A 207 -11.84 10.00 10.15
C LYS A 207 -11.12 11.35 10.18
N ILE A 208 -10.95 11.97 9.01
CA ILE A 208 -10.48 13.36 8.93
C ILE A 208 -11.54 14.26 9.59
N GLN A 209 -11.11 15.05 10.57
CA GLN A 209 -11.99 15.97 11.30
C GLN A 209 -12.26 17.22 10.45
N ASN A 210 -13.50 17.73 10.51
CA ASN A 210 -13.93 19.00 9.90
C ASN A 210 -13.42 19.17 8.45
N ILE A 211 -13.93 18.35 7.52
CA ILE A 211 -13.51 18.48 6.12
C ILE A 211 -13.98 19.82 5.55
N ASP A 212 -13.03 20.62 5.11
CA ASP A 212 -13.26 21.89 4.41
C ASP A 212 -12.74 21.78 2.97
N LEU A 213 -13.02 22.81 2.17
CA LEU A 213 -12.57 22.86 0.79
C LEU A 213 -11.04 22.77 0.67
N LYS A 214 -10.30 23.35 1.63
CA LYS A 214 -8.82 23.32 1.62
C LYS A 214 -8.28 21.90 1.83
N LYS A 215 -8.82 21.16 2.81
CA LYS A 215 -8.50 19.74 3.04
C LYS A 215 -8.89 18.89 1.84
N ALA A 216 -10.04 19.16 1.22
CA ALA A 216 -10.46 18.44 0.01
C ALA A 216 -9.52 18.67 -1.18
N ILE A 217 -9.12 19.93 -1.44
CA ILE A 217 -8.11 20.27 -2.46
C ILE A 217 -6.78 19.61 -2.13
N LEU A 218 -6.36 19.62 -0.85
CA LEU A 218 -5.13 18.97 -0.45
C LEU A 218 -5.16 17.46 -0.74
N LEU A 219 -6.27 16.77 -0.48
CA LEU A 219 -6.41 15.35 -0.80
C LEU A 219 -6.35 15.08 -2.33
N LEU A 220 -6.90 15.97 -3.15
CA LEU A 220 -6.75 15.90 -4.61
C LEU A 220 -5.29 16.05 -5.03
N VAL A 221 -4.56 17.02 -4.46
CA VAL A 221 -3.12 17.22 -4.73
C VAL A 221 -2.30 16.02 -4.26
N VAL A 222 -2.61 15.47 -3.09
CA VAL A 222 -1.97 14.26 -2.56
C VAL A 222 -2.17 13.09 -3.51
N GLY A 223 -3.41 12.89 -3.97
CA GLY A 223 -3.73 11.93 -5.02
C GLY A 223 -2.89 12.18 -6.26
N PHE A 224 -2.89 13.40 -6.79
CA PHE A 224 -2.16 13.75 -8.01
C PHE A 224 -0.66 13.46 -7.92
N VAL A 225 0.02 13.94 -6.87
CA VAL A 225 1.45 13.68 -6.67
C VAL A 225 1.73 12.19 -6.49
N GLY A 226 0.93 11.49 -5.69
CA GLY A 226 1.03 10.04 -5.52
C GLY A 226 0.79 9.27 -6.83
N GLY A 227 -0.10 9.78 -7.67
CA GLY A 227 -0.40 9.26 -9.00
C GLY A 227 0.77 9.42 -9.95
N LEU A 228 1.47 10.55 -9.91
CA LEU A 228 2.71 10.76 -10.67
C LEU A 228 3.77 9.73 -10.28
N LEU A 229 3.97 9.50 -8.97
CA LEU A 229 4.89 8.48 -8.47
C LEU A 229 4.49 7.08 -8.96
N SER A 230 3.20 6.75 -8.88
CA SER A 230 2.69 5.48 -9.40
C SER A 230 2.91 5.34 -10.91
N GLY A 231 2.82 6.41 -11.70
CA GLY A 231 3.10 6.37 -13.14
C GLY A 231 4.56 6.06 -13.48
N ILE A 232 5.50 6.34 -12.57
CA ILE A 232 6.92 6.03 -12.73
C ILE A 232 7.21 4.56 -12.36
N SER A 233 6.71 4.12 -11.21
CA SER A 233 7.10 2.83 -10.60
C SER A 233 6.01 1.77 -10.50
N GLY A 234 4.76 2.11 -10.77
CA GLY A 234 3.62 1.21 -10.73
C GLY A 234 3.01 1.08 -9.34
N SER A 235 3.60 1.74 -8.35
CA SER A 235 3.10 1.97 -6.99
C SER A 235 3.68 3.29 -6.45
N GLY A 236 3.04 3.93 -5.48
CA GLY A 236 3.48 5.22 -4.95
C GLY A 236 2.37 6.08 -4.35
N LEU A 237 1.15 5.95 -4.86
CA LEU A 237 0.00 6.75 -4.40
C LEU A 237 -0.41 6.39 -2.98
N ASP A 238 -0.39 5.11 -2.68
CA ASP A 238 -0.68 4.52 -1.38
C ASP A 238 0.31 4.95 -0.30
N VAL A 239 1.61 4.84 -0.54
CA VAL A 239 2.64 5.25 0.44
C VAL A 239 2.61 6.76 0.69
N PHE A 240 2.39 7.56 -0.35
CA PHE A 240 2.33 9.01 -0.21
C PHE A 240 1.05 9.44 0.51
N ALA A 241 -0.11 8.93 0.08
CA ALA A 241 -1.38 9.21 0.73
C ALA A 241 -1.37 8.74 2.19
N PHE A 242 -0.84 7.55 2.48
CA PHE A 242 -0.68 7.03 3.84
C PHE A 242 0.12 8.01 4.70
N SER A 243 1.28 8.45 4.19
CA SER A 243 2.16 9.35 4.92
C SER A 243 1.47 10.67 5.26
N VAL A 244 0.73 11.25 4.31
CA VAL A 244 0.03 12.53 4.55
C VAL A 244 -1.15 12.34 5.50
N ILE A 245 -2.05 11.39 5.28
CA ILE A 245 -3.24 11.25 6.12
C ILE A 245 -2.89 10.81 7.54
N THR A 246 -1.83 10.02 7.69
CA THR A 246 -1.34 9.69 9.02
C THR A 246 -0.63 10.89 9.61
N LEU A 247 0.45 11.44 9.05
CA LEU A 247 1.23 12.49 9.72
C LEU A 247 0.45 13.81 9.92
N LEU A 248 -0.25 14.28 8.89
CA LEU A 248 -0.94 15.57 8.90
C LEU A 248 -2.31 15.50 9.58
N PHE A 249 -3.18 14.61 9.10
CA PHE A 249 -4.56 14.51 9.60
C PHE A 249 -4.70 13.58 10.80
N ARG A 250 -3.62 12.93 11.22
CA ARG A 250 -3.59 12.01 12.37
C ARG A 250 -4.63 10.90 12.27
N VAL A 251 -4.93 10.48 11.04
CA VAL A 251 -5.76 9.30 10.80
C VAL A 251 -5.04 8.08 11.38
N ASN A 252 -5.81 7.24 12.06
CA ASN A 252 -5.34 6.01 12.67
C ASN A 252 -4.78 5.08 11.60
N GLU A 253 -3.59 4.55 11.83
CA GLU A 253 -2.90 3.62 10.93
C GLU A 253 -3.79 2.42 10.56
N LYS A 254 -4.62 1.93 11.49
CA LYS A 254 -5.57 0.83 11.26
C LYS A 254 -6.68 1.16 10.26
N VAL A 255 -6.97 2.44 10.03
CA VAL A 255 -7.92 2.93 9.02
C VAL A 255 -7.18 3.41 7.77
N ALA A 256 -6.02 4.04 7.95
CA ALA A 256 -5.20 4.54 6.86
C ALA A 256 -4.71 3.40 5.94
N THR A 257 -4.19 2.30 6.49
CA THR A 257 -3.71 1.15 5.69
C THR A 257 -4.78 0.57 4.76
N PRO A 258 -5.97 0.15 5.23
CA PRO A 258 -7.01 -0.35 4.31
C PRO A 258 -7.51 0.70 3.32
N THR A 259 -7.51 1.99 3.71
CA THR A 259 -7.84 3.10 2.79
C THR A 259 -6.84 3.18 1.64
N THR A 260 -5.54 3.12 1.94
CA THR A 260 -4.48 3.29 0.93
C THR A 260 -4.25 2.04 0.10
N VAL A 261 -4.48 0.85 0.65
CA VAL A 261 -4.55 -0.40 -0.14
C VAL A 261 -5.67 -0.33 -1.17
N SER A 262 -6.84 0.19 -0.79
CA SER A 262 -7.96 0.37 -1.72
C SER A 262 -7.62 1.42 -2.80
N LEU A 263 -6.95 2.51 -2.40
CA LEU A 263 -6.42 3.50 -3.34
C LEU A 263 -5.41 2.90 -4.33
N ALA A 264 -4.50 2.03 -3.86
CA ALA A 264 -3.54 1.33 -4.71
C ALA A 264 -4.24 0.48 -5.77
N GLY A 265 -5.29 -0.26 -5.38
CA GLY A 265 -6.10 -1.08 -6.27
C GLY A 265 -6.81 -0.26 -7.36
N ILE A 266 -7.44 0.85 -6.97
CA ILE A 266 -8.12 1.77 -7.91
C ILE A 266 -7.10 2.39 -8.88
N ASN A 267 -6.02 2.96 -8.35
CA ASN A 267 -5.02 3.65 -9.16
C ASN A 267 -4.30 2.69 -10.12
N SER A 268 -4.05 1.47 -9.67
CA SER A 268 -3.43 0.43 -10.50
C SER A 268 -4.35 -0.05 -11.62
N ALA A 269 -5.66 -0.13 -11.37
CA ALA A 269 -6.63 -0.45 -12.42
C ALA A 269 -6.64 0.63 -13.51
N VAL A 270 -6.56 1.92 -13.13
CA VAL A 270 -6.44 3.03 -14.08
C VAL A 270 -5.13 2.95 -14.86
N GLY A 271 -3.99 2.76 -14.17
CA GLY A 271 -2.68 2.61 -14.81
C GLY A 271 -2.64 1.44 -15.78
N PHE A 272 -3.17 0.28 -15.39
CA PHE A 272 -3.23 -0.90 -16.25
C PHE A 272 -4.13 -0.66 -17.46
N PHE A 273 -5.34 -0.13 -17.26
CA PHE A 273 -6.26 0.21 -18.36
C PHE A 273 -5.60 1.16 -19.35
N TRP A 274 -4.96 2.23 -18.86
CA TRP A 274 -4.31 3.22 -19.71
C TRP A 274 -3.17 2.62 -20.53
N ARG A 275 -2.28 1.85 -19.88
CA ARG A 275 -1.15 1.18 -20.54
C ARG A 275 -1.60 0.15 -21.57
N HIS A 276 -2.67 -0.58 -21.30
CA HIS A 276 -3.16 -1.64 -22.17
C HIS A 276 -4.01 -1.11 -23.33
N GLN A 277 -5.00 -0.27 -23.03
CA GLN A 277 -6.05 0.13 -23.97
C GLN A 277 -5.75 1.46 -24.67
N MET A 278 -5.10 2.42 -24.01
CA MET A 278 -4.81 3.72 -24.63
C MET A 278 -3.45 3.70 -25.33
N GLN A 279 -2.43 3.14 -24.68
CA GLN A 279 -1.05 3.16 -25.19
C GLN A 279 -0.62 1.87 -25.92
N HIS A 280 -1.33 0.76 -25.72
CA HIS A 280 -1.00 -0.56 -26.28
C HIS A 280 0.48 -0.97 -26.09
N ALA A 281 1.07 -0.60 -24.95
CA ALA A 281 2.53 -0.62 -24.78
C ALA A 281 3.02 -1.58 -23.67
N ILE A 282 2.15 -2.47 -23.18
CA ILE A 282 2.52 -3.50 -22.21
C ILE A 282 3.32 -4.59 -22.91
N GLN A 283 4.55 -4.81 -22.45
CA GLN A 283 5.45 -5.81 -23.01
C GLN A 283 4.95 -7.25 -22.74
N PRO A 284 5.18 -8.20 -23.67
CA PRO A 284 4.78 -9.61 -23.50
C PRO A 284 5.31 -10.23 -22.20
N LEU A 285 6.52 -9.88 -21.79
CA LEU A 285 7.12 -10.38 -20.56
C LEU A 285 6.30 -10.01 -19.30
N ALA A 286 5.67 -8.83 -19.27
CA ALA A 286 4.81 -8.45 -18.16
C ALA A 286 3.54 -9.32 -18.13
N TRP A 287 2.98 -9.69 -19.29
CA TRP A 287 1.86 -10.62 -19.38
C TRP A 287 2.23 -12.03 -18.92
N GLU A 288 3.39 -12.54 -19.33
CA GLU A 288 3.88 -13.85 -18.92
C GLU A 288 4.04 -13.95 -17.40
N TYR A 289 4.71 -12.96 -16.80
CA TYR A 289 4.87 -12.91 -15.34
C TYR A 289 3.54 -12.70 -14.63
N TRP A 290 2.69 -11.80 -15.14
CA TRP A 290 1.40 -11.55 -14.50
C TRP A 290 0.52 -12.80 -14.51
N ALA A 291 0.48 -13.54 -15.61
CA ALA A 291 -0.31 -14.76 -15.74
C ALA A 291 0.01 -15.79 -14.64
N VAL A 292 1.28 -16.01 -14.30
CA VAL A 292 1.66 -16.95 -13.22
C VAL A 292 1.46 -16.36 -11.81
N CYS A 293 1.32 -15.04 -11.69
CA CYS A 293 1.12 -14.35 -10.43
C CYS A 293 -0.36 -14.15 -10.05
N VAL A 294 -1.29 -14.04 -11.00
CA VAL A 294 -2.75 -13.87 -10.74
C VAL A 294 -3.28 -14.80 -9.63
N PRO A 295 -3.06 -16.13 -9.68
CA PRO A 295 -3.58 -17.01 -8.63
C PRO A 295 -2.88 -16.78 -7.28
N VAL A 296 -1.62 -16.36 -7.27
CA VAL A 296 -0.90 -16.09 -6.02
C VAL A 296 -1.39 -14.79 -5.39
N VAL A 297 -1.42 -13.69 -6.15
CA VAL A 297 -1.76 -12.37 -5.60
C VAL A 297 -3.19 -12.29 -5.09
N SER A 298 -4.12 -13.03 -5.71
CA SER A 298 -5.53 -13.10 -5.28
C SER A 298 -5.73 -13.84 -3.96
N ILE A 299 -4.80 -14.71 -3.57
CA ILE A 299 -4.81 -15.42 -2.28
C ILE A 299 -4.07 -14.60 -1.24
N PHE A 300 -2.82 -14.24 -1.55
CA PHE A 300 -1.89 -13.72 -0.55
C PHE A 300 -2.15 -12.25 -0.19
N ALA A 301 -2.75 -11.44 -1.07
CA ALA A 301 -3.11 -10.07 -0.71
C ALA A 301 -4.26 -10.01 0.34
N PRO A 302 -5.39 -10.72 0.18
CA PRO A 302 -6.39 -10.87 1.24
C PRO A 302 -5.82 -11.44 2.55
N LEU A 303 -4.97 -12.47 2.47
CA LEU A 303 -4.30 -13.04 3.64
C LEU A 303 -3.38 -12.03 4.33
N GLY A 304 -2.67 -11.21 3.56
CA GLY A 304 -1.87 -10.09 4.07
C GLY A 304 -2.70 -9.12 4.90
N SER A 305 -3.85 -8.68 4.38
CA SER A 305 -4.76 -7.78 5.12
C SER A 305 -5.27 -8.44 6.40
N PHE A 306 -5.55 -9.74 6.37
CA PHE A 306 -5.92 -10.50 7.57
C PHE A 306 -4.76 -10.60 8.57
N PHE A 307 -3.53 -10.84 8.12
CA PHE A 307 -2.35 -10.89 9.00
C PHE A 307 -2.06 -9.54 9.65
N SER A 308 -2.31 -8.43 8.95
CA SER A 308 -2.21 -7.07 9.53
C SER A 308 -3.13 -6.87 10.75
N SER A 309 -4.27 -7.58 10.79
CA SER A 309 -5.15 -7.57 11.97
C SER A 309 -4.61 -8.39 13.15
N HIS A 310 -3.57 -9.19 12.96
CA HIS A 310 -2.92 -9.93 14.05
C HIS A 310 -1.60 -9.27 14.43
N PHE A 311 -0.81 -8.78 13.48
CA PHE A 311 0.50 -8.20 13.78
C PHE A 311 0.42 -6.82 14.44
N HIS A 312 1.25 -6.62 15.47
CA HIS A 312 1.45 -5.31 16.05
C HIS A 312 2.06 -4.35 15.00
N ARG A 313 1.59 -3.10 14.98
CA ARG A 313 2.04 -2.06 14.03
C ARG A 313 3.56 -1.90 13.95
N GLN A 314 4.28 -2.10 15.05
CA GLN A 314 5.74 -1.99 15.08
C GLN A 314 6.45 -3.13 14.36
N THR A 315 5.87 -4.33 14.35
CA THR A 315 6.43 -5.47 13.62
C THR A 315 6.40 -5.21 12.12
N LEU A 316 5.27 -4.72 11.61
CA LEU A 316 5.12 -4.32 10.21
C LEU A 316 6.07 -3.19 9.85
N ALA A 317 6.22 -2.18 10.72
CA ALA A 317 7.15 -1.08 10.49
C ALA A 317 8.62 -1.53 10.43
N ILE A 318 9.05 -2.45 11.30
CA ILE A 318 10.42 -3.01 11.25
C ILE A 318 10.66 -3.75 9.93
N PHE A 319 9.69 -4.54 9.47
CA PHE A 319 9.79 -5.24 8.20
C PHE A 319 9.99 -4.25 7.03
N ILE A 320 9.21 -3.18 7.01
CA ILE A 320 9.33 -2.08 6.05
C ILE A 320 10.73 -1.44 6.11
N TYR A 321 11.22 -1.10 7.29
CA TYR A 321 12.55 -0.49 7.42
C TYR A 321 13.66 -1.38 6.85
N ILE A 322 13.59 -2.68 7.10
CA ILE A 322 14.56 -3.65 6.57
C ILE A 322 14.45 -3.72 5.05
N LEU A 323 13.23 -3.89 4.53
CA LEU A 323 12.96 -4.03 3.10
C LEU A 323 13.48 -2.81 2.33
N GLU A 324 13.16 -1.61 2.79
CA GLU A 324 13.55 -0.38 2.11
C GLU A 324 15.05 -0.08 2.22
N THR A 325 15.65 -0.41 3.35
CA THR A 325 17.11 -0.32 3.51
C THR A 325 17.82 -1.29 2.57
N VAL A 326 17.32 -2.53 2.45
CA VAL A 326 17.88 -3.51 1.52
C VAL A 326 17.69 -3.06 0.07
N ALA A 327 16.53 -2.52 -0.29
CA ALA A 327 16.25 -2.03 -1.64
C ALA A 327 17.20 -0.90 -2.06
N ILE A 328 17.37 0.13 -1.21
CA ILE A 328 18.27 1.25 -1.53
C ILE A 328 19.73 0.81 -1.56
N VAL A 329 20.20 0.01 -0.60
CA VAL A 329 21.59 -0.49 -0.58
C VAL A 329 21.87 -1.35 -1.81
N SER A 330 20.93 -2.23 -2.17
CA SER A 330 21.04 -3.08 -3.37
C SER A 330 21.05 -2.26 -4.64
N ALA A 331 20.23 -1.21 -4.74
CA ALA A 331 20.21 -0.31 -5.88
C ALA A 331 21.57 0.41 -6.05
N PHE A 332 22.15 0.95 -4.98
CA PHE A 332 23.47 1.57 -5.04
C PHE A 332 24.58 0.57 -5.40
N ALA A 333 24.51 -0.67 -4.89
CA ALA A 333 25.50 -1.70 -5.18
C ALA A 333 25.43 -2.23 -6.62
N ILE A 334 24.22 -2.38 -7.17
CA ILE A 334 23.97 -3.00 -8.48
C ILE A 334 23.98 -1.96 -9.61
N ILE A 335 23.27 -0.84 -9.46
CA ILE A 335 23.17 0.21 -10.49
C ILE A 335 24.49 0.98 -10.57
N ARG A 336 25.18 1.19 -9.43
CA ARG A 336 26.38 2.03 -9.33
C ARG A 336 26.14 3.41 -9.97
N PRO A 337 25.18 4.19 -9.43
CA PRO A 337 24.79 5.45 -10.02
C PRO A 337 25.99 6.40 -10.12
N ASP A 338 26.01 7.22 -11.17
CA ASP A 338 26.97 8.29 -11.28
C ASP A 338 26.73 9.37 -10.20
N LEU A 339 27.57 10.41 -10.20
CA LEU A 339 27.47 11.48 -9.21
C LEU A 339 26.13 12.22 -9.31
N VAL A 340 25.59 12.39 -10.52
CA VAL A 340 24.34 13.12 -10.77
C VAL A 340 23.15 12.35 -10.20
N LEU A 341 23.02 11.06 -10.55
CA LEU A 341 21.97 10.18 -10.03
C LEU A 341 22.07 10.03 -8.51
N THR A 342 23.29 9.96 -7.96
CA THR A 342 23.52 9.92 -6.51
C THR A 342 23.02 11.19 -5.83
N ILE A 343 23.37 12.37 -6.37
CA ILE A 343 22.90 13.66 -5.83
C ILE A 343 21.38 13.73 -5.90
N ILE A 344 20.76 13.39 -7.03
CA ILE A 344 19.30 13.40 -7.19
C ILE A 344 18.65 12.50 -6.13
N SER A 345 19.16 11.29 -5.94
CA SER A 345 18.62 10.31 -4.99
C SER A 345 18.68 10.80 -3.55
N ILE A 346 19.82 11.39 -3.15
CA ILE A 346 20.02 11.99 -1.82
C ILE A 346 19.12 13.23 -1.65
N SER A 347 19.01 14.07 -2.67
CA SER A 347 18.13 15.24 -2.66
C SER A 347 16.67 14.85 -2.48
N ILE A 348 16.18 13.79 -3.16
CA ILE A 348 14.82 13.28 -2.96
C ILE A 348 14.61 12.89 -1.49
N ILE A 349 15.55 12.15 -0.89
CA ILE A 349 15.44 11.69 0.50
C ILE A 349 15.45 12.86 1.49
N ILE A 350 16.34 13.85 1.30
CA ILE A 350 16.42 15.02 2.16
C ILE A 350 15.15 15.87 2.06
N VAL A 351 14.69 16.16 0.85
CA VAL A 351 13.46 16.93 0.62
C VAL A 351 12.26 16.21 1.20
N ALA A 352 12.15 14.89 1.00
CA ALA A 352 11.07 14.11 1.56
C ALA A 352 11.12 14.05 3.09
N PHE A 353 12.31 13.92 3.69
CA PHE A 353 12.47 14.00 5.15
C PHE A 353 11.98 15.34 5.70
N LEU A 354 12.43 16.45 5.11
CA LEU A 354 12.00 17.79 5.51
C LEU A 354 10.49 17.97 5.35
N PHE A 355 9.93 17.46 4.25
CA PHE A 355 8.49 17.48 3.99
C PHE A 355 7.71 16.69 5.05
N TYR A 356 8.05 15.42 5.30
CA TYR A 356 7.36 14.58 6.28
C TYR A 356 7.53 15.08 7.71
N TYR A 357 8.70 15.63 8.05
CA TYR A 357 8.93 16.27 9.33
C TYR A 357 8.04 17.50 9.51
N SER A 358 7.92 18.34 8.47
CA SER A 358 7.03 19.50 8.47
C SER A 358 5.56 19.08 8.61
N LEU A 359 5.11 18.03 7.91
CA LEU A 359 3.76 17.48 8.06
C LEU A 359 3.49 17.01 9.49
N ALA A 360 4.45 16.35 10.13
CA ALA A 360 4.32 15.90 11.52
C ALA A 360 4.17 17.08 12.50
N LEU A 361 4.87 18.20 12.25
CA LEU A 361 4.74 19.43 13.03
C LEU A 361 3.39 20.10 12.81
N PHE A 362 2.96 20.29 11.57
CA PHE A 362 1.65 20.89 11.28
C PHE A 362 0.51 20.04 11.83
N GLY A 363 0.61 18.71 11.75
CA GLY A 363 -0.38 17.80 12.35
C GLY A 363 -0.51 17.94 13.87
N ARG A 364 0.51 18.44 14.58
CA ARG A 364 0.40 18.80 16.01
C ARG A 364 -0.41 20.09 16.21
N GLN A 365 -0.19 21.08 15.36
CA GLN A 365 -0.84 22.39 15.44
C GLN A 365 -2.32 22.34 15.04
N PHE A 366 -2.69 21.48 14.08
CA PHE A 366 -4.09 21.30 13.67
C PHE A 366 -5.00 20.89 14.85
N ILE A 367 -4.50 20.05 15.76
CA ILE A 367 -5.25 19.65 16.97
C ILE A 367 -5.43 20.82 17.95
N SER A 368 -4.41 21.69 18.11
CA SER A 368 -4.54 22.82 19.03
C SER A 368 -5.55 23.88 18.56
N LEU A 369 -5.82 23.95 17.25
CA LEU A 369 -6.76 24.91 16.67
C LEU A 369 -8.20 24.39 16.60
N ASP A 370 -8.41 23.08 16.41
CA ASP A 370 -9.76 22.47 16.42
C ASP A 370 -10.31 22.27 17.86
N HIS A 371 -9.48 22.45 18.90
CA HIS A 371 -9.87 22.39 20.33
C HIS A 371 -9.95 23.76 21.03
N ILE A 372 -9.75 24.85 20.29
CA ILE A 372 -10.07 26.23 20.71
C ILE A 372 -11.32 26.64 19.96
#